data_AF-A0A519VHW3-F1
#
_entry.id   AF-A0A519VHW3-F1
#
_cell.length_a   1.000
_cell.length_b   1.000
_cell.length_c   1.000
_cell.angle_alpha   90.00
_cell.angle_beta   90.00
_cell.angle_gamma   90.00
#
_symmetry.space_group_name_H-M   'P 1'
#
loop_
_entity.id
_entity.type
_entity.pdbx_description
1 polymer ?
#
loop_
_entity_poly.entity_id
_entity_poly.type
_entity_poly.pdbx_seq_one_letter_code
_entity_poly.pdbx_strand_id
1 'polypeptide(L)'
;MYGRGKAVVGLALLISRWSTNVVVVTDGPGHLTDYARQRLRRQGIAVRQEPVARLVGTAKTGLRCVEFTDGTHLECRALFLHPPQEQRSPLAATLGARHNGKGAVWVDKNAQTTVPGLYAAGDMVPGQQQALLAAASGSKAAICLNEGLTKEEVA
;
A
#
# COMPACT_ATOMS: atom_id res chain seq x y z
N MET A 1 5.62 -2.47 13.04
CA MET A 1 4.46 -2.48 12.14
C MET A 1 3.36 -1.61 12.73
N TYR A 2 2.95 -0.55 12.05
CA TYR A 2 1.84 0.30 12.49
C TYR A 2 0.59 -0.02 11.68
N GLY A 3 -0.56 -0.13 12.34
CA GLY A 3 -1.86 -0.27 11.69
C GLY A 3 -2.84 -1.14 12.48
N ARG A 4 -4.01 -1.39 11.88
CA ARG A 4 -5.12 -2.12 12.52
C ARG A 4 -5.64 -3.25 11.63
N GLY A 5 -6.43 -4.15 12.22
CA GLY A 5 -7.16 -5.20 11.51
C GLY A 5 -6.29 -6.23 10.79
N LYS A 6 -6.83 -6.83 9.73
CA LYS A 6 -6.19 -7.94 9.00
C LYS A 6 -4.89 -7.54 8.30
N ALA A 7 -4.81 -6.31 7.78
CA ALA A 7 -3.67 -5.84 6.99
C ALA A 7 -2.37 -5.80 7.81
N VAL A 8 -2.40 -5.23 9.02
CA VAL A 8 -1.22 -5.12 9.88
C VAL A 8 -0.67 -6.49 10.28
N VAL A 9 -1.56 -7.47 10.50
CA VAL A 9 -1.18 -8.84 10.87
C VAL A 9 -0.44 -9.53 9.72
N GLY A 10 -1.01 -9.47 8.52
CA GLY A 10 -0.39 -10.07 7.33
C GLY A 10 1.00 -9.49 7.07
N LEU A 11 1.12 -8.16 7.12
CA LEU A 11 2.38 -7.48 6.88
C LEU A 11 3.41 -7.73 7.99
N ALA A 12 3.00 -7.80 9.26
CA ALA A 12 3.91 -8.16 10.35
C ALA A 12 4.51 -9.56 10.20
N LEU A 13 3.69 -10.53 9.80
CA LEU A 13 4.13 -11.90 9.56
C LEU A 13 5.08 -11.97 8.35
N LEU A 14 4.82 -11.21 7.28
CA LEU A 14 5.75 -11.10 6.16
C LEU A 14 7.08 -10.47 6.61
N ILE A 15 7.03 -9.32 7.30
CA ILE A 15 8.23 -8.62 7.78
C ILE A 15 9.07 -9.46 8.75
N SER A 16 8.43 -10.35 9.52
CA SER A 16 9.11 -11.30 10.40
C SER A 16 9.98 -12.34 9.69
N ARG A 17 10.03 -12.35 8.35
CA ARG A 17 10.99 -13.11 7.55
C ARG A 17 12.31 -12.40 7.33
N TRP A 18 12.34 -11.07 7.49
CA TRP A 18 13.57 -10.27 7.38
C TRP A 18 14.08 -9.76 8.73
N SER A 19 13.25 -9.74 9.77
CA SER A 19 13.64 -9.33 11.12
C SER A 19 13.02 -10.24 12.18
N THR A 20 13.79 -10.58 13.21
CA THR A 20 13.31 -11.25 14.42
C THR A 20 12.74 -10.28 15.45
N ASN A 21 13.00 -8.98 15.30
CA ASN A 21 12.50 -7.92 16.18
C ASN A 21 11.38 -7.15 15.47
N VAL A 22 10.16 -7.65 15.60
CA VAL A 22 8.95 -7.06 15.01
C VAL A 22 7.91 -6.88 16.11
N VAL A 23 7.39 -5.66 16.22
CA VAL A 23 6.27 -5.32 17.11
C VAL A 23 5.14 -4.72 16.27
N VAL A 24 3.90 -5.13 16.55
CA VAL A 24 2.69 -4.51 16.02
C VAL A 24 2.26 -3.40 16.97
N VAL A 25 2.03 -2.20 16.43
CA VAL A 25 1.51 -1.04 17.14
C VAL A 25 0.17 -0.66 16.52
N THR A 26 -0.90 -0.70 17.31
CA THR A 26 -2.28 -0.49 16.81
C THR A 26 -2.88 0.87 17.14
N ASP A 27 -2.21 1.65 18.01
CA ASP A 27 -2.59 3.02 18.36
C ASP A 27 -4.05 3.11 18.80
N GLY A 28 -4.36 2.47 19.93
CA GLY A 28 -5.72 2.17 20.39
C GLY A 28 -6.18 0.76 20.01
N PRO A 29 -7.49 0.48 20.10
CA PRO A 29 -8.06 -0.82 19.77
C PRO A 29 -7.72 -1.26 18.34
N GLY A 30 -6.94 -2.34 18.21
CA GLY A 30 -6.47 -2.82 16.91
C GLY A 30 -7.49 -3.64 16.12
N HIS A 31 -8.64 -3.96 16.71
CA HIS A 31 -9.69 -4.83 16.15
C HIS A 31 -9.12 -6.15 15.57
N LEU A 32 -8.14 -6.73 16.25
CA LEU A 32 -7.52 -8.00 15.87
C LEU A 32 -8.37 -9.15 16.41
N THR A 33 -8.71 -10.11 15.54
CA THR A 33 -9.35 -11.36 15.95
C THR A 33 -8.42 -12.20 16.83
N ASP A 34 -8.96 -13.08 17.65
CA ASP A 34 -8.15 -13.96 18.50
C ASP A 34 -7.23 -14.86 17.69
N TYR A 35 -7.71 -15.35 16.53
CA TYR A 35 -6.89 -16.09 15.59
C TYR A 35 -5.70 -15.27 15.09
N ALA A 36 -5.90 -13.98 14.76
CA ALA A 36 -4.81 -13.11 14.36
C ALA A 36 -3.80 -12.88 15.49
N ARG A 37 -4.27 -12.66 16.73
CA ARG A 37 -3.42 -12.51 17.91
C ARG A 37 -2.60 -13.77 18.17
N GLN A 38 -3.22 -14.95 18.03
CA GLN A 38 -2.53 -16.23 18.19
C GLN A 38 -1.42 -16.41 17.15
N ARG A 39 -1.67 -16.04 15.88
CA ARG A 39 -0.65 -16.11 14.83
C ARG A 39 0.55 -15.21 15.10
N LEU A 40 0.32 -13.99 15.58
CA LEU A 40 1.39 -13.07 15.97
C LEU A 40 2.20 -13.63 17.15
N ARG A 41 1.52 -14.12 18.20
CA ARG A 41 2.16 -14.74 19.38
C ARG A 41 3.03 -15.94 19.02
N ARG A 42 2.57 -16.80 18.11
CA ARG A 42 3.36 -17.96 17.62
C ARG A 42 4.64 -17.57 16.89
N GLN A 43 4.77 -16.31 16.45
CA GLN A 43 5.99 -15.78 15.82
C GLN A 43 6.78 -14.87 16.78
N GLY A 44 6.41 -14.82 18.06
CA GLY A 44 7.06 -13.92 19.03
C GLY A 44 6.76 -12.44 18.80
N ILE A 45 5.76 -12.10 17.99
CA ILE A 45 5.44 -10.70 17.64
C ILE A 45 4.53 -10.12 18.72
N ALA A 46 5.05 -9.15 19.48
CA ALA A 46 4.28 -8.41 20.46
C ALA A 46 3.27 -7.46 19.81
N VAL A 47 2.18 -7.16 20.52
CA VAL A 47 1.16 -6.19 20.11
C VAL A 47 1.07 -5.11 21.18
N ARG A 48 1.39 -3.87 20.82
CA ARG A 48 1.21 -2.64 21.61
C ARG A 48 -0.06 -1.94 21.12
N GLN A 49 -0.94 -1.59 22.04
CA GLN A 49 -2.25 -1.02 21.76
C GLN A 49 -2.43 0.37 22.36
N GLU A 50 -1.46 0.84 23.11
CA GLU A 50 -1.42 2.15 23.71
C GLU A 50 -1.47 3.21 22.60
N PRO A 51 -2.21 4.32 22.79
CA PRO A 51 -2.22 5.41 21.82
C PRO A 51 -0.82 5.98 21.63
N VAL A 52 -0.47 6.27 20.39
CA VAL A 52 0.82 6.85 20.02
C VAL A 52 0.75 8.35 20.24
N ALA A 53 1.67 8.88 21.06
CA ALA A 53 1.81 10.31 21.28
C ALA A 53 2.59 10.98 20.12
N ARG A 54 3.74 10.39 19.74
CA ARG A 54 4.59 10.88 18.65
C ARG A 54 5.66 9.87 18.23
N LEU A 55 6.23 10.12 17.06
CA LEU A 55 7.48 9.48 16.62
C LEU A 55 8.66 10.37 17.02
N VAL A 56 9.69 9.77 17.59
CA VAL A 56 10.88 10.48 18.04
C VAL A 56 12.04 10.17 17.10
N GLY A 57 12.66 11.22 16.58
CA GLY A 57 13.75 11.13 15.64
C GLY A 57 14.11 12.49 15.05
N THR A 58 15.24 12.56 14.37
CA THR A 58 15.68 13.75 13.62
C THR A 58 16.20 13.35 12.25
N ALA A 59 16.36 14.30 11.33
CA ALA A 59 16.98 14.02 10.02
C ALA A 59 18.38 13.37 10.14
N LYS A 60 19.14 13.69 11.19
CA LYS A 60 20.47 13.11 11.45
C LYS A 60 20.41 11.71 12.06
N THR A 61 19.43 11.45 12.91
CA THR A 61 19.35 10.21 13.70
C THR A 61 18.39 9.16 13.12
N GLY A 62 17.52 9.58 12.20
CA GLY A 62 16.38 8.79 11.76
C GLY A 62 15.36 8.59 12.88
N LEU A 63 14.45 7.63 12.69
CA LEU A 63 13.52 7.19 13.72
C LEU A 63 14.30 6.49 14.85
N ARG A 64 13.99 6.84 16.11
CA ARG A 64 14.59 6.28 17.32
C ARG A 64 13.60 5.49 18.16
N CYS A 65 12.41 6.04 18.36
CA CYS A 65 11.35 5.35 19.09
C CYS A 65 9.96 5.88 18.74
N VAL A 66 8.96 5.10 19.13
CA VAL A 66 7.56 5.51 19.25
C VAL A 66 7.32 5.83 20.72
N GLU A 67 6.84 7.04 21.03
CA GLU A 67 6.37 7.39 22.37
C GLU A 67 4.86 7.22 22.45
N PHE A 68 4.39 6.63 23.54
CA PHE A 68 2.97 6.41 23.82
C PHE A 68 2.43 7.46 24.79
N THR A 69 1.12 7.64 24.82
CA THR A 69 0.46 8.64 25.69
C THR A 69 0.58 8.32 27.17
N ASP A 70 0.94 7.08 27.53
CA ASP A 70 1.19 6.66 28.92
C ASP A 70 2.63 6.96 29.39
N GLY A 71 3.45 7.61 28.56
CA GLY A 71 4.84 7.94 28.84
C GLY A 71 5.83 6.81 28.57
N THR A 72 5.37 5.61 28.23
CA THR A 72 6.26 4.52 27.79
C THR A 72 6.74 4.77 26.36
N HIS A 73 7.83 4.11 25.98
CA HIS A 73 8.36 4.18 24.62
C HIS A 73 8.75 2.79 24.09
N LEU A 74 8.75 2.68 22.76
CA LEU A 74 9.24 1.51 22.02
C LEU A 74 10.37 1.95 21.10
N GLU A 75 11.60 1.53 21.42
CA GLU A 75 12.73 1.75 20.53
C GLU A 75 12.52 1.03 19.19
N CYS A 76 12.67 1.77 18.10
CA CYS A 76 12.62 1.22 16.75
C CYS A 76 13.33 2.14 15.77
N ARG A 77 14.01 1.55 14.78
CA ARG A 77 14.72 2.29 13.73
C ARG A 77 13.94 2.40 12.42
N ALA A 78 12.86 1.64 12.30
CA ALA A 78 12.02 1.60 11.12
C ALA A 78 10.57 1.39 11.52
N LEU A 79 9.68 2.07 10.81
CA LEU A 79 8.24 1.89 10.90
C LEU A 79 7.69 1.56 9.52
N PHE A 80 6.96 0.46 9.44
CA PHE A 80 6.23 0.06 8.24
C PHE A 80 4.74 0.26 8.49
N LEU A 81 4.03 0.79 7.49
CA LEU A 81 2.60 1.02 7.50
C LEU A 81 2.00 0.62 6.14
N HIS A 82 0.71 0.33 6.14
CA HIS A 82 -0.08 0.10 4.93
C HIS A 82 -1.32 1.00 5.00
N PRO A 83 -1.18 2.30 4.68
CA PRO A 83 -2.27 3.25 4.79
C PRO A 83 -3.31 3.00 3.68
N PRO A 84 -4.54 3.50 3.85
CA PRO A 84 -5.46 3.66 2.73
C PRO A 84 -4.77 4.46 1.60
N GLN A 85 -5.08 4.10 0.37
CA GLN A 85 -4.56 4.77 -0.83
C GLN A 85 -5.72 5.31 -1.66
N GLU A 86 -5.47 6.43 -2.32
CA GLU A 86 -6.39 7.08 -3.24
C GLU A 86 -5.63 7.54 -4.48
N GLN A 87 -6.34 7.74 -5.59
CA GLN A 87 -5.74 8.28 -6.80
C GLN A 87 -5.33 9.73 -6.57
N ARG A 88 -4.10 10.07 -6.95
CA ARG A 88 -3.56 11.43 -6.81
C ARG A 88 -4.38 12.48 -7.59
N SER A 89 -5.07 12.07 -8.65
CA SER A 89 -5.80 12.95 -9.55
C SER A 89 -7.20 12.41 -9.83
N PRO A 90 -8.23 13.27 -9.89
CA PRO A 90 -9.57 12.86 -10.30
C PRO A 90 -9.71 12.65 -11.82
N LEU A 91 -8.67 12.97 -12.61
CA LEU A 91 -8.74 13.02 -14.08
C LEU A 91 -9.39 11.78 -14.71
N ALA A 92 -8.99 10.57 -14.28
CA ALA A 92 -9.57 9.34 -14.81
C ALA A 92 -11.07 9.24 -14.53
N ALA A 93 -11.51 9.64 -13.33
CA ALA A 93 -12.92 9.65 -12.96
C ALA A 93 -13.69 10.73 -13.75
N THR A 94 -13.12 11.93 -13.89
CA THR A 94 -13.72 13.02 -14.68
C THR A 94 -13.88 12.64 -16.15
N LEU A 95 -12.97 11.85 -16.71
CA LEU A 95 -13.05 11.32 -18.08
C LEU A 95 -14.02 10.13 -18.21
N GLY A 96 -14.60 9.64 -17.11
CA GLY A 96 -15.55 8.52 -17.12
C GLY A 96 -14.92 7.13 -17.03
N ALA A 97 -13.62 7.03 -16.70
CA ALA A 97 -12.96 5.74 -16.54
C ALA A 97 -13.48 5.01 -15.29
N ARG A 98 -13.84 3.74 -15.47
CA ARG A 98 -14.29 2.87 -14.37
C ARG A 98 -13.15 2.62 -13.39
N HIS A 99 -13.45 2.74 -12.10
CA HIS A 99 -12.57 2.31 -11.02
C HIS A 99 -13.06 0.99 -10.43
N ASN A 100 -12.14 0.18 -9.90
CA ASN A 100 -12.50 -1.03 -9.16
C ASN A 100 -12.92 -0.70 -7.71
N GLY A 101 -13.35 -1.71 -6.95
CA GLY A 101 -13.76 -1.54 -5.54
C GLY A 101 -12.64 -1.12 -4.58
N LYS A 102 -11.40 -0.94 -5.05
CA LYS A 102 -10.25 -0.42 -4.29
C LYS A 102 -9.79 0.96 -4.80
N GLY A 103 -10.53 1.60 -5.71
CA GLY A 103 -10.19 2.91 -6.25
C GLY A 103 -9.07 2.91 -7.29
N ALA A 104 -8.67 1.76 -7.83
CA ALA A 104 -7.75 1.71 -8.98
C ALA A 104 -8.52 1.80 -10.30
N VAL A 105 -7.98 2.51 -11.29
CA VAL A 105 -8.54 2.61 -12.65
C VAL A 105 -8.51 1.23 -13.28
N TRP A 106 -9.68 0.71 -13.62
CA TRP A 106 -9.77 -0.57 -14.32
C TRP A 106 -9.21 -0.41 -15.74
N VAL A 107 -8.41 -1.39 -16.15
CA VAL A 107 -7.94 -1.54 -17.53
C VAL A 107 -8.16 -2.96 -18.00
N ASP A 108 -8.29 -3.12 -19.31
CA ASP A 108 -8.39 -4.42 -19.96
C ASP A 108 -7.01 -5.06 -20.20
N LYS A 109 -6.98 -6.16 -20.96
CA LYS A 109 -5.74 -6.85 -21.33
C LYS A 109 -4.81 -6.02 -22.22
N ASN A 110 -5.27 -4.93 -22.82
CA ASN A 110 -4.53 -4.01 -23.68
C ASN A 110 -4.17 -2.70 -22.94
N ALA A 111 -4.34 -2.66 -21.61
CA ALA A 111 -4.14 -1.47 -20.78
C ALA A 111 -5.08 -0.30 -21.11
N GLN A 112 -6.15 -0.54 -21.87
CA GLN A 112 -7.17 0.46 -22.18
C GLN A 112 -8.19 0.52 -21.06
N THR A 113 -8.59 1.73 -20.68
CA THR A 113 -9.66 1.93 -19.70
C THR A 113 -11.03 1.61 -20.31
N THR A 114 -12.12 1.84 -19.58
CA THR A 114 -13.47 1.76 -20.15
C THR A 114 -13.81 2.90 -21.11
N VAL A 115 -12.97 3.93 -21.19
CA VAL A 115 -13.13 5.06 -22.11
C VAL A 115 -12.25 4.80 -23.34
N PRO A 116 -12.83 4.67 -24.55
CA PRO A 116 -12.06 4.45 -25.77
C PRO A 116 -10.98 5.52 -25.96
N GLY A 117 -9.79 5.11 -26.37
CA GLY A 117 -8.63 6.00 -26.55
C GLY A 117 -7.92 6.42 -25.26
N LEU A 118 -8.48 6.13 -24.08
CA LEU A 118 -7.85 6.43 -22.80
C LEU A 118 -7.18 5.18 -22.21
N TYR A 119 -5.88 5.26 -21.94
CA TYR A 119 -5.06 4.20 -21.36
C TYR A 119 -4.57 4.59 -19.96
N ALA A 120 -4.28 3.59 -19.13
CA ALA A 120 -3.74 3.80 -17.78
C ALA A 120 -2.66 2.77 -17.45
N ALA A 121 -1.67 3.17 -16.64
CA ALA A 121 -0.53 2.35 -16.26
C ALA A 121 0.07 2.78 -14.92
N GLY A 122 0.95 1.96 -14.34
CA GLY A 122 1.58 2.23 -13.05
C GLY A 122 0.63 2.06 -11.87
N ASP A 123 0.89 2.79 -10.79
CA ASP A 123 0.19 2.60 -9.51
C ASP A 123 -1.31 2.95 -9.55
N MET A 124 -1.77 3.59 -10.63
CA MET A 124 -3.19 3.90 -10.81
C MET A 124 -4.02 2.68 -11.25
N VAL A 125 -3.40 1.62 -11.79
CA VAL A 125 -4.09 0.39 -12.21
C VAL A 125 -3.97 -0.72 -11.17
N PRO A 126 -4.80 -1.78 -11.21
CA PRO A 126 -4.73 -2.87 -10.24
C PRO A 126 -3.40 -3.64 -10.37
N GLY A 127 -2.70 -3.85 -9.26
CA GLY A 127 -1.49 -4.66 -9.24
C GLY A 127 -0.53 -4.28 -8.13
N GLN A 128 0.68 -4.83 -8.20
CA GLN A 128 1.79 -4.49 -7.31
C GLN A 128 2.42 -3.15 -7.73
N GLN A 129 2.60 -2.27 -6.77
CA GLN A 129 3.16 -0.93 -6.94
C GLN A 129 4.68 -0.96 -6.86
N GLN A 130 5.32 -1.40 -7.94
CA GLN A 130 6.77 -1.46 -8.08
C GLN A 130 7.21 -0.68 -9.31
N ALA A 131 8.30 0.09 -9.21
CA ALA A 131 8.78 0.95 -10.30
C ALA A 131 8.98 0.19 -11.63
N LEU A 132 9.50 -1.03 -11.58
CA LEU A 132 9.69 -1.87 -12.77
C LEU A 132 8.36 -2.31 -13.39
N LEU A 133 7.36 -2.68 -12.57
CA LEU A 133 6.03 -3.06 -13.05
C LEU A 133 5.26 -1.84 -13.58
N ALA A 134 5.47 -0.66 -12.99
CA ALA A 134 4.95 0.59 -13.50
C ALA A 134 5.54 0.92 -14.88
N ALA A 135 6.86 0.81 -15.05
CA ALA A 135 7.51 0.97 -16.34
C ALA A 135 7.00 -0.06 -17.39
N ALA A 136 6.90 -1.33 -17.00
CA ALA A 136 6.41 -2.40 -17.87
C ALA A 136 4.96 -2.17 -18.32
N SER A 137 4.06 -1.80 -17.40
CA SER A 137 2.67 -1.46 -17.75
C SER A 137 2.58 -0.21 -18.63
N GLY A 138 3.44 0.78 -18.42
CA GLY A 138 3.54 1.95 -19.29
C GLY A 138 3.96 1.58 -20.72
N SER A 139 4.98 0.73 -20.86
CA SER A 139 5.42 0.21 -22.16
C SER A 139 4.30 -0.56 -22.87
N LYS A 140 3.58 -1.41 -22.15
CA LYS A 140 2.41 -2.13 -22.68
C LYS A 140 1.32 -1.17 -23.17
N ALA A 141 0.96 -0.17 -22.36
CA ALA A 141 -0.03 0.82 -22.74
C ALA A 141 0.38 1.60 -23.99
N ALA A 142 1.66 1.98 -24.10
CA ALA A 142 2.18 2.68 -25.28
C ALA A 142 2.10 1.82 -26.56
N ILE A 143 2.46 0.53 -26.49
CA ILE A 143 2.37 -0.40 -27.62
C ILE A 143 0.91 -0.52 -28.08
N CYS A 144 -0.02 -0.81 -27.15
CA CYS A 144 -1.43 -0.96 -27.48
C CYS A 144 -2.08 0.34 -27.99
N LEU A 145 -1.70 1.48 -27.42
CA LEU A 145 -2.13 2.80 -27.90
C LEU A 145 -1.65 3.02 -29.34
N ASN A 146 -0.37 2.77 -29.63
CA ASN A 146 0.18 2.93 -30.96
C ASN A 146 -0.50 2.00 -31.98
N GLU A 147 -0.71 0.72 -31.65
CA GLU A 147 -1.47 -0.20 -32.49
C GLU A 147 -2.91 0.27 -32.74
N GLY A 148 -3.55 0.87 -31.73
CA GLY A 148 -4.88 1.47 -31.84
C GLY A 148 -4.89 2.63 -32.84
N LEU A 149 -3.97 3.59 -32.69
CA LEU A 149 -3.83 4.73 -33.60
C LEU A 149 -3.53 4.29 -35.03
N THR A 150 -2.61 3.34 -35.22
CA THR A 150 -2.30 2.83 -36.56
C THR A 150 -3.52 2.22 -37.23
N LYS A 151 -4.38 1.48 -36.49
CA LYS A 151 -5.62 0.92 -37.05
C LYS A 151 -6.63 2.00 -37.42
N GLU A 152 -6.70 3.08 -36.67
CA GLU A 152 -7.56 4.23 -36.97
C GLU A 152 -7.08 5.00 -38.21
N GLU A 153 -5.76 5.13 -38.40
CA GLU A 153 -5.18 5.84 -39.55
C GLU A 153 -5.33 5.10 -40.89
N VAL A 154 -5.36 3.77 -40.86
CA VAL A 154 -5.42 2.93 -42.08
C VAL A 154 -6.81 2.39 -42.41
N ALA A 155 -7.83 2.77 -41.65
CA ALA A 155 -9.23 2.41 -41.86
C ALA A 155 -9.92 3.37 -42.85
#